data_AF-A0A3N5TSL8-F1
#
_entry.id   AF-A0A3N5TSL8-F1
#
_cell.length_a   1.000
_cell.length_b   1.000
_cell.length_c   1.000
_cell.angle_alpha   90.00
_cell.angle_beta   90.00
_cell.angle_gamma   90.00
#
_symmetry.space_group_name_H-M   'P 1'
#
loop_
_entity.id
_entity.type
_entity.pdbx_description
1 polymer ?
#
loop_
_entity_poly.entity_id
_entity_poly.type
_entity_poly.pdbx_seq_one_letter_code
_entity_poly.pdbx_strand_id
1 'polypeptide(L)' 'SRRHNDANVLAMGGRIVAVQLAEEIVQLWLATPFEGGRHERRLLQVAEIERGER' A
#
# COMPACT_ATOMS: atom_id res chain seq x y z
N SER A 1 -2.61 2.38 -3.11
CA SER A 1 -1.91 1.63 -2.05
C SER A 1 -0.85 2.50 -1.35
N ARG A 2 0.29 2.83 -1.96
CA ARG A 2 1.39 3.58 -1.31
C ARG A 2 1.01 4.95 -0.74
N ARG A 3 0.51 5.87 -1.58
CA ARG A 3 0.22 7.26 -1.19
C ARG A 3 -0.62 7.42 0.08
N HIS A 4 -1.58 6.53 0.33
CA HIS A 4 -2.56 6.67 1.42
C HIS A 4 -2.45 5.60 2.51
N ASN A 5 -1.90 4.43 2.21
CA ASN A 5 -1.91 3.31 3.14
C ASN A 5 -0.49 2.91 3.57
N ASP A 6 0.53 3.63 3.11
CA ASP A 6 1.94 3.31 3.31
C ASP A 6 2.26 1.82 3.13
N ALA A 7 1.60 1.18 2.15
CA ALA A 7 1.71 -0.27 1.96
C ALA A 7 3.19 -0.65 1.77
N ASN A 8 3.70 -1.59 2.56
CA ASN A 8 5.08 -2.07 2.49
C ASN A 8 5.23 -3.33 1.62
N VAL A 9 4.11 -3.95 1.23
CA VAL A 9 4.06 -5.12 0.34
C VAL A 9 3.09 -4.85 -0.80
N LEU A 10 3.49 -5.23 -2.01
CA LEU A 10 2.66 -5.26 -3.20
C LEU A 10 2.38 -6.71 -3.58
N ALA A 11 1.10 -7.11 -3.61
CA ALA A 11 0.67 -8.42 -4.09
C ALA A 11 -0.01 -8.26 -5.46
N MET A 12 0.31 -9.16 -6.40
CA MET A 12 -0.26 -9.18 -7.75
C MET A 12 -0.58 -10.61 -8.18
N GLY A 13 -1.63 -10.77 -8.98
CA GLY A 13 -2.03 -12.07 -9.52
C GLY A 13 -1.22 -12.43 -10.77
N GLY A 14 -0.30 -13.39 -10.67
CA GLY A 14 0.59 -13.76 -11.79
C GLY A 14 -0.10 -14.38 -13.02
N ARG A 15 -1.35 -14.83 -12.90
CA ARG A 15 -2.18 -15.30 -14.03
C ARG A 15 -3.20 -14.27 -14.51
N ILE A 16 -3.24 -13.10 -13.88
CA ILE A 16 -4.27 -12.07 -14.10
C ILE A 16 -3.64 -10.83 -14.71
N VAL A 17 -2.45 -10.44 -14.22
CA VAL A 17 -1.75 -9.24 -14.67
C VAL A 17 -0.73 -9.64 -15.75
N ALA A 18 -0.86 -9.06 -16.94
CA ALA A 18 0.13 -9.21 -18.00
C ALA A 18 1.49 -8.64 -17.57
N VAL A 19 2.59 -9.19 -18.08
CA VAL A 19 3.95 -8.84 -17.63
C VAL A 19 4.24 -7.35 -17.78
N GLN A 20 3.93 -6.74 -18.92
CA GLN A 20 4.16 -5.32 -19.17
C GLN A 20 3.39 -4.44 -18.17
N LEU A 21 2.13 -4.78 -17.90
CA LEU A 21 1.32 -4.06 -16.92
C LEU A 21 1.86 -4.25 -15.49
N ALA A 22 2.37 -5.44 -15.16
CA ALA A 22 2.99 -5.70 -13.86
C ALA A 22 4.24 -4.82 -13.67
N GLU A 23 5.07 -4.65 -14.71
CA GLU A 23 6.24 -3.77 -14.68
C GLU A 23 5.83 -2.31 -14.43
N GLU A 24 4.83 -1.80 -15.16
CA GLU A 24 4.30 -0.44 -14.97
C GLU A 24 3.75 -0.24 -13.55
N ILE A 25 2.99 -1.20 -13.02
CA ILE A 25 2.46 -1.15 -11.66
C ILE A 25 3.59 -1.11 -10.63
N VAL A 26 4.61 -1.95 -10.78
CA VAL A 26 5.76 -2.00 -9.87
C VAL A 26 6.51 -0.67 -9.89
N GLN A 27 6.79 -0.12 -11.07
CA GLN A 27 7.48 1.17 -11.20
C GLN A 27 6.70 2.30 -10.52
N LEU A 28 5.40 2.40 -10.82
CA LEU A 28 4.54 3.41 -10.22
C LEU A 28 4.47 3.24 -8.69
N TRP A 29 4.34 2.01 -8.21
CA TRP A 29 4.26 1.72 -6.78
C TRP A 29 5.56 2.11 -6.05
N LEU A 30 6.73 1.72 -6.59
CA LEU A 30 8.03 2.07 -6.01
C LEU A 30 8.28 3.59 -6.00
N ALA A 31 7.87 4.29 -7.06
CA ALA A 31 8.06 5.73 -7.18
C ALA A 31 7.07 6.57 -6.39
N THR A 32 5.94 6.00 -5.93
CA THR A 32 4.89 6.75 -5.23
C THR A 32 5.25 6.91 -3.74
N PRO A 33 5.52 8.15 -3.26
CA PRO A 33 5.74 8.40 -1.84
C PRO A 33 4.44 8.32 -1.04
N PHE A 34 4.56 8.08 0.26
CA PHE A 34 3.45 8.22 1.20
C PHE A 34 3.18 9.70 1.50
N GLU A 35 1.90 10.11 1.53
CA GLU A 35 1.48 11.51 1.71
C GLU A 35 1.39 11.92 3.19
N GLY A 36 1.32 10.96 4.11
CA GLY A 36 1.25 11.26 5.54
C GLY A 36 -0.05 11.97 5.98
N GLY A 37 0.03 12.74 7.07
CA GLY A 37 -1.04 13.62 7.54
C GLY A 37 -2.32 12.88 7.91
N ARG A 38 -3.43 13.14 7.19
CA ARG A 38 -4.71 12.46 7.48
C ARG A 38 -4.63 10.94 7.33
N HIS A 39 -3.66 10.44 6.57
CA HIS A 39 -3.46 9.03 6.33
C HIS A 39 -2.75 8.32 7.48
N GLU A 40 -1.81 8.98 8.16
CA GLU A 40 -1.17 8.45 9.38
C GLU A 40 -2.19 8.18 10.47
N ARG A 41 -3.16 9.08 10.66
CA ARG A 41 -4.25 8.87 11.63
C ARG A 41 -5.05 7.60 11.37
N ARG A 42 -5.18 7.17 10.11
CA ARG A 42 -5.87 5.93 9.75
C ARG A 42 -4.99 4.71 9.97
N LEU A 43 -3.68 4.82 9.73
CA LEU A 43 -2.72 3.76 10.04
C LEU A 43 -2.67 3.48 11.54
N LEU A 44 -2.75 4.51 12.38
CA LEU A 44 -2.84 4.35 13.83
C LEU A 44 -4.07 3.55 14.26
N GLN A 45 -5.23 3.77 13.62
CA GLN A 45 -6.44 2.98 13.89
C GLN A 45 -6.27 1.50 13.51
N VAL A 46 -5.55 1.20 12.43
CA VAL A 46 -5.22 -0.19 12.08
C VAL A 46 -4.30 -0.79 13.14
N ALA A 47 -3.28 -0.05 13.58
CA ALA A 47 -2.35 -0.49 14.60
C ALA A 47 -3.02 -0.70 15.98
N GLU A 48 -4.03 0.11 16.34
CA GLU A 48 -4.87 -0.09 17.53
C GLU A 48 -5.61 -1.42 17.47
N ILE A 49 -6.19 -1.77 16.31
CA ILE A 49 -6.87 -3.05 16.10
C ILE A 49 -5.87 -4.21 16.22
N GLU A 50 -4.69 -4.09 15.64
CA GLU A 50 -3.63 -5.11 15.74
C GLU A 50 -3.16 -5.35 17.18
N ARG A 51 -3.16 -4.30 18.02
CA ARG A 51 -2.85 -4.39 19.45
C ARG A 51 -4.02 -4.86 20.32
N GLY A 52 -5.22 -5.01 19.74
CA GLY A 52 -6.43 -5.37 20.50
C GLY A 52 -6.91 -4.25 21.42
N GLU A 53 -6.55 -3.00 21.13
CA GLU A 53 -6.95 -1.80 21.89
C GLU A 53 -8.34 -1.30 21.48
N ARG A 54 -9.04 -2.05 20.62
CA ARG A 54 -10.31 -1.70 20.02
C ARG A 54 -11.23 -2.90 19.84
#